data_AF-A0A519FAK0-F1
#
_entry.id   AF-A0A519FAK0-F1
#
_cell.length_a   1.000
_cell.length_b   1.000
_cell.length_c   1.000
_cell.angle_alpha   90.00
_cell.angle_beta   90.00
_cell.angle_gamma   90.00
#
_symmetry.space_group_name_H-M   'P 1'
#
loop_
_entity.id
_entity.type
_entity.pdbx_description
1 polymer ?
#
loop_
_entity_poly.entity_id
_entity_poly.type
_entity_poly.pdbx_seq_one_letter_code
_entity_poly.pdbx_strand_id
1 'polypeptide(L)'
;MKDLGSRLKEERKRLGLSQQDFGSIGGVEANAQGKYESGERIPRSDYLAALGKKGIDVMYVLSGERTPIATDTLNEAERAVITHYRALSEDDREAISQLATSLSECATEFSGSA
;
A
#
# COMPACT_ATOMS: atom_id res chain seq x y z
N MET A 1 3.48 -14.81 11.30
CA MET A 1 4.29 -13.94 10.42
C MET A 1 3.79 -14.14 8.99
N LYS A 2 3.40 -13.08 8.28
CA LYS A 2 2.94 -13.19 6.89
C LYS A 2 4.13 -13.52 5.99
N ASP A 3 3.97 -14.41 5.02
CA ASP A 3 5.01 -14.72 4.02
C ASP A 3 5.00 -13.72 2.86
N LEU A 4 6.02 -13.77 1.99
CA LEU A 4 6.14 -12.89 0.83
C LEU A 4 4.93 -12.98 -0.11
N GLY A 5 4.41 -14.18 -0.36
CA GLY A 5 3.28 -14.41 -1.25
C GLY A 5 2.00 -13.75 -0.75
N SER A 6 1.74 -13.87 0.55
CA SER A 6 0.62 -13.19 1.19
C SER A 6 0.71 -11.67 1.10
N ARG A 7 1.91 -11.08 1.28
CA ARG A 7 2.12 -9.63 1.12
C ARG A 7 2.01 -9.17 -0.33
N LEU A 8 2.46 -9.98 -1.29
CA LEU A 8 2.28 -9.73 -2.71
C LEU A 8 0.79 -9.69 -3.09
N LYS A 9 -0.01 -10.62 -2.55
CA LYS A 9 -1.45 -10.66 -2.70
C LYS A 9 -2.14 -9.44 -2.10
N GLU A 10 -1.66 -8.96 -0.95
CA GLU A 10 -2.16 -7.74 -0.32
C GLU A 10 -1.93 -6.52 -1.18
N GLU A 11 -0.73 -6.35 -1.74
CA GLU A 11 -0.44 -5.24 -2.66
C GLU A 11 -1.29 -5.29 -3.92
N ARG A 12 -1.50 -6.47 -4.50
CA ARG A 12 -2.42 -6.62 -5.63
C ARG A 12 -3.84 -6.19 -5.27
N LYS A 13 -4.35 -6.65 -4.13
CA LYS A 13 -5.70 -6.33 -3.67
C LYS A 13 -5.86 -4.86 -3.33
N ARG A 14 -4.84 -4.22 -2.76
CA ARG A 14 -4.81 -2.76 -2.48
C ARG A 14 -5.05 -1.94 -3.75
N LEU A 15 -4.54 -2.41 -4.87
CA LEU A 15 -4.72 -1.78 -6.18
C LEU A 15 -5.98 -2.23 -6.93
N GLY A 16 -6.80 -3.13 -6.35
CA GLY A 16 -8.01 -3.65 -6.98
C GLY A 16 -7.77 -4.54 -8.21
N LEU A 17 -6.56 -5.08 -8.39
CA LEU A 17 -6.16 -5.79 -9.60
C LEU A 17 -6.46 -7.30 -9.56
N SER A 18 -6.80 -7.87 -10.71
CA SER A 18 -6.86 -9.32 -10.89
C SER A 18 -5.45 -9.94 -10.90
N GLN A 19 -5.34 -11.26 -10.72
CA GLN A 19 -4.04 -11.94 -10.84
C GLN A 19 -3.46 -11.84 -12.25
N GLN A 20 -4.32 -11.77 -13.27
CA GLN A 20 -3.90 -11.59 -14.66
C GLN A 20 -3.30 -10.20 -14.89
N ASP A 21 -4.00 -9.15 -14.45
CA ASP A 21 -3.52 -7.77 -14.62
C ASP A 21 -2.21 -7.55 -13.86
N PHE A 22 -2.13 -8.07 -12.63
CA PHE A 22 -0.94 -7.93 -11.80
C PHE A 22 0.24 -8.75 -12.33
N GLY A 23 0.01 -9.98 -12.79
CA GLY A 23 1.02 -10.79 -13.46
C GLY A 23 1.56 -10.11 -14.71
N SER A 24 0.67 -9.48 -15.50
CA SER A 24 1.04 -8.77 -16.73
C SER A 24 2.00 -7.60 -16.49
N ILE A 25 1.89 -6.91 -15.34
CA ILE A 25 2.87 -5.86 -14.96
C ILE A 25 4.28 -6.42 -14.89
N GLY A 26 4.42 -7.61 -14.31
CA GLY A 26 5.68 -8.31 -14.16
C GLY A 26 6.06 -9.21 -15.35
N GLY A 27 5.28 -9.18 -16.44
CA GLY A 27 5.53 -9.99 -17.64
C GLY A 27 5.30 -11.49 -17.43
N VAL A 28 4.37 -11.87 -16.54
CA VAL A 28 4.05 -13.28 -16.25
C VAL A 28 2.56 -13.57 -16.39
N GLU A 29 2.23 -14.84 -16.63
CA GLU A 29 0.85 -15.32 -16.70
C GLU A 29 0.16 -15.33 -15.33
N ALA A 30 -1.18 -15.30 -15.32
CA ALA A 30 -2.01 -15.35 -14.11
C ALA A 30 -1.70 -16.57 -13.21
N ASN A 31 -1.38 -17.72 -13.81
CA ASN A 31 -0.99 -18.92 -13.07
C ASN A 31 0.31 -18.70 -12.29
N ALA A 32 1.32 -18.08 -12.92
CA ALA A 32 2.57 -17.76 -12.24
C ALA A 32 2.34 -16.77 -11.09
N GLN A 33 1.45 -15.79 -11.28
CA GLN A 33 1.02 -14.90 -10.19
C GLN A 33 0.39 -15.68 -9.02
N GLY A 34 -0.51 -16.61 -9.32
CA GLY A 34 -1.14 -17.46 -8.30
C GLY A 34 -0.11 -18.27 -7.50
N LYS A 35 0.91 -18.81 -8.16
CA LYS A 35 2.00 -19.56 -7.51
C LYS A 35 2.91 -18.68 -6.66
N TYR A 36 3.10 -17.42 -7.02
CA TYR A 36 3.81 -16.46 -6.17
C TYR A 36 2.99 -16.13 -4.92
N GLU A 37 1.69 -15.92 -5.07
CA GLU A 37 0.80 -15.57 -3.96
C GLU A 37 0.53 -16.72 -2.98
N SER A 38 0.64 -17.98 -3.45
CA SER A 38 0.55 -19.17 -2.59
C SER A 38 1.87 -19.55 -1.93
N GLY A 39 2.98 -18.92 -2.33
CA GLY A 39 4.32 -19.28 -1.87
C GLY A 39 4.91 -20.54 -2.53
N GLU A 40 4.22 -21.15 -3.49
CA GLU A 40 4.73 -22.31 -4.25
C GLU A 40 5.97 -21.95 -5.08
N ARG A 41 6.06 -20.70 -5.53
CA ARG A 41 7.18 -20.19 -6.30
C ARG A 41 7.62 -18.83 -5.79
N ILE A 42 8.92 -18.56 -5.86
CA ILE A 42 9.49 -17.26 -5.50
C ILE A 42 9.61 -16.39 -6.77
N PRO A 43 9.07 -15.16 -6.76
CA PRO A 43 9.23 -14.24 -7.89
C PRO A 43 10.68 -13.78 -8.01
N ARG A 44 11.13 -13.56 -9.25
CA ARG A 44 12.46 -13.03 -9.52
C ARG A 44 12.51 -11.51 -9.30
N SER A 45 13.71 -10.97 -9.17
CA SER A 45 13.94 -9.55 -8.93
C SER A 45 13.51 -8.65 -10.09
N ASP A 46 13.57 -9.12 -11.34
CA ASP A 46 13.09 -8.38 -12.52
C ASP A 46 11.58 -8.17 -12.50
N TYR A 47 10.83 -9.21 -12.13
CA TYR A 47 9.40 -9.12 -11.87
C TYR A 47 9.09 -8.10 -10.76
N LEU A 48 9.78 -8.16 -9.62
CA LEU A 48 9.58 -7.22 -8.51
C LEU A 48 9.94 -5.77 -8.89
N ALA A 49 11.00 -5.59 -9.67
CA ALA A 49 11.38 -4.27 -10.17
C ALA A 49 10.32 -3.68 -11.12
N ALA A 50 9.70 -4.52 -11.96
CA ALA A 50 8.60 -4.10 -12.82
C ALA A 50 7.37 -3.67 -12.01
N LEU A 51 7.04 -4.41 -10.94
CA LEU A 51 5.98 -4.04 -10.01
C LEU A 51 6.25 -2.69 -9.32
N GLY A 52 7.48 -2.47 -8.85
CA GLY A 52 7.86 -1.21 -8.18
C GLY A 52 7.62 0.03 -9.03
N LYS A 53 7.86 -0.07 -10.35
CA LYS A 53 7.57 1.00 -11.33
C LYS A 53 6.08 1.34 -11.45
N LYS A 54 5.18 0.48 -10.97
CA LYS A 54 3.72 0.68 -10.94
C LYS A 54 3.18 1.07 -9.57
N GLY A 55 4.04 1.48 -8.64
CA GLY A 55 3.62 1.97 -7.32
C GLY A 55 3.27 0.86 -6.32
N ILE A 56 3.78 -0.34 -6.55
CA ILE A 56 3.73 -1.45 -5.60
C ILE A 56 4.88 -1.29 -4.61
N ASP A 57 4.58 -1.43 -3.32
CA ASP A 57 5.57 -1.33 -2.25
C ASP A 57 6.40 -2.61 -2.18
N VAL A 58 7.46 -2.69 -3.01
CA VAL A 58 8.34 -3.86 -3.09
C VAL A 58 9.07 -4.10 -1.77
N MET A 59 9.42 -3.04 -1.02
CA MET A 59 10.05 -3.20 0.29
C MET A 59 9.09 -3.90 1.24
N TYR A 60 7.82 -3.48 1.30
CA TYR A 60 6.81 -4.18 2.09
C TYR A 60 6.68 -5.65 1.72
N VAL A 61 6.66 -5.97 0.43
CA VAL A 61 6.60 -7.37 -0.04
C VAL A 61 7.78 -8.18 0.51
N LEU A 62 9.00 -7.63 0.48
CA LEU A 62 10.23 -8.30 0.91
C LEU A 62 10.38 -8.35 2.43
N SER A 63 10.31 -7.21 3.11
CA SER A 63 10.63 -7.07 4.54
C SER A 63 9.42 -7.23 5.45
N GLY A 64 8.20 -7.00 4.94
CA GLY A 64 6.99 -6.88 5.75
C GLY A 64 6.80 -5.50 6.38
N GLU A 65 7.74 -4.58 6.19
CA GLU A 65 7.66 -3.20 6.67
C GLU A 65 7.25 -2.28 5.53
N ARG A 66 6.19 -1.51 5.75
CA ARG A 66 5.70 -0.52 4.77
C ARG A 66 6.76 0.53 4.54
N THR A 67 7.05 0.85 3.28
CA THR A 67 7.92 1.98 2.95
C THR A 67 7.24 3.25 3.48
N PRO A 68 7.91 4.04 4.34
CA PRO A 68 7.37 5.32 4.77
C PRO A 68 7.06 6.18 3.55
N ILE A 69 5.91 6.87 3.55
CA ILE A 69 5.59 7.84 2.51
C ILE A 69 6.74 8.84 2.44
N ALA A 70 7.37 8.95 1.27
CA ALA A 70 8.42 9.93 1.03
C ALA A 70 7.84 11.31 1.30
N THR A 71 8.34 11.99 2.34
CA THR A 71 7.91 13.34 2.71
C THR A 71 8.13 14.37 1.60
N ASP A 72 8.97 14.00 0.64
CA ASP A 72 9.42 14.78 -0.50
C ASP A 72 8.29 14.96 -1.55
N THR A 73 7.29 14.07 -1.55
CA THR A 73 6.12 14.17 -2.44
C THR A 73 4.95 14.93 -1.82
N LEU A 74 5.06 15.30 -0.54
CA LEU A 74 4.01 16.05 0.14
C LEU A 74 4.06 17.52 -0.27
N ASN A 75 2.90 18.16 -0.39
CA ASN A 75 2.85 19.62 -0.51
C ASN A 75 3.12 20.28 0.85
N GLU A 76 3.17 21.61 0.88
CA GLU A 76 3.52 22.33 2.11
C GLU A 76 2.51 22.13 3.24
N ALA A 77 1.22 22.07 2.90
CA ALA A 77 0.16 21.85 3.89
C ALA A 77 0.24 20.44 4.48
N GLU A 78 0.46 19.42 3.65
CA GLU A 78 0.63 18.03 4.08
C GLU A 78 1.88 17.86 4.97
N ARG A 79 3.00 18.51 4.61
CA ARG A 79 4.22 18.51 5.44
C ARG A 79 4.00 19.16 6.81
N ALA A 80 3.28 20.28 6.85
CA ALA A 80 2.98 20.97 8.10
C ALA A 80 2.16 20.07 9.03
N VAL A 81 1.11 19.40 8.51
CA VAL A 81 0.28 18.47 9.29
C VAL A 81 1.13 17.34 9.89
N ILE A 82 1.97 16.67 9.10
CA ILE A 82 2.81 15.58 9.60
C ILE A 82 3.83 16.07 10.62
N THR A 83 4.46 17.23 10.38
CA THR A 83 5.42 17.84 11.30
C THR A 83 4.78 18.09 12.66
N HIS A 84 3.62 18.73 12.69
CA HIS A 84 2.91 19.02 13.93
C HIS A 84 2.41 17.74 14.61
N TYR A 85 1.82 16.81 13.86
CA TYR A 85 1.35 15.52 14.40
C TYR A 85 2.46 14.74 15.09
N ARG A 86 3.66 14.70 14.50
CA ARG A 86 4.83 14.04 15.11
C ARG A 86 5.36 14.74 16.37
N ALA A 87 5.05 16.01 16.59
CA ALA A 87 5.43 16.74 17.80
C ALA A 87 4.45 16.56 18.97
N LEU A 88 3.26 16.01 18.72
CA LEU A 88 2.22 15.81 19.72
C LEU A 88 2.51 14.65 20.69
N SER A 89 1.83 14.67 21.84
CA SER A 89 1.76 13.54 22.77
C SER A 89 0.99 12.36 22.15
N GLU A 90 1.11 11.17 22.72
CA GLU A 90 0.39 9.99 22.21
C GLU A 90 -1.13 10.17 22.30
N ASP A 91 -1.65 10.71 23.41
CA ASP A 91 -3.08 10.97 23.60
C ASP A 91 -3.62 11.95 22.52
N ASP A 92 -2.87 13.02 22.24
CA ASP A 92 -3.24 14.00 21.23
C ASP A 92 -3.17 13.43 19.80
N ARG A 93 -2.19 12.58 19.51
CA ARG A 93 -2.09 11.88 18.23
C ARG A 93 -3.28 10.95 18.01
N GLU A 94 -3.70 10.22 19.03
CA GLU A 94 -4.86 9.33 18.94
C GLU A 94 -6.14 10.12 18.66
N ALA A 95 -6.34 11.25 19.36
CA ALA A 95 -7.48 12.13 19.11
C ALA A 95 -7.51 12.68 17.66
N ILE A 96 -6.35 13.13 17.14
CA ILE A 96 -6.24 13.60 15.76
C ILE A 96 -6.52 12.48 14.76
N SER A 97 -6.02 11.26 15.01
CA SER A 97 -6.26 10.09 14.15
C SER A 97 -7.74 9.73 14.07
N GLN A 98 -8.44 9.74 15.20
CA GLN A 98 -9.88 9.48 15.26
C GLN A 98 -10.67 10.55 14.49
N LEU A 99 -10.36 11.84 14.70
CA LEU A 99 -11.01 12.93 14.01
C LEU A 99 -10.82 12.85 12.48
N ALA A 100 -9.59 12.61 12.03
CA ALA A 100 -9.28 12.47 10.61
C ALA A 100 -10.04 11.31 9.96
N THR A 101 -10.16 10.18 10.68
CA THR A 101 -10.92 9.01 10.22
C THR A 101 -12.41 9.35 10.06
N SER A 102 -13.04 9.89 11.11
CA SER A 102 -14.46 10.24 11.10
C SER A 102 -14.80 11.26 10.01
N LEU A 103 -13.96 12.28 9.80
CA LEU A 103 -14.16 13.27 8.75
C LEU A 103 -14.04 12.67 7.35
N SER A 104 -13.09 11.74 7.15
CA SER A 104 -12.94 11.03 5.88
C SER A 104 -14.15 10.15 5.58
N GLU A 105 -14.67 9.43 6.57
CA GLU A 105 -15.84 8.56 6.43
C GLU A 105 -17.10 9.37 6.09
N CYS A 106 -17.35 10.48 6.82
CA CYS A 106 -18.46 11.38 6.47
C CYS A 106 -18.34 11.92 5.05
N ALA A 107 -17.14 12.33 4.61
CA ALA A 107 -16.95 12.84 3.25
C ALA A 107 -17.28 11.79 2.17
N THR A 108 -17.03 10.50 2.44
CA THR A 108 -17.38 9.41 1.52
C THR A 108 -18.88 9.12 1.47
N GLU A 109 -19.59 9.22 2.59
CA GLU A 109 -21.05 8.99 2.67
C GLU A 109 -21.85 10.04 1.88
N PHE A 110 -21.40 11.30 1.85
CA PHE A 110 -22.04 12.36 1.05
C PHE A 110 -21.76 12.24 -0.46
N SER A 111 -20.71 11.53 -0.87
CA SER A 111 -20.35 11.37 -2.28
C SER A 111 -21.09 10.22 -3.00
N GLY A 112 -21.74 9.31 -2.25
CA GLY A 112 -22.44 8.14 -2.78
C GLY A 112 -23.94 8.29 -2.98
N SER A 113 -24.50 9.49 -2.81
CA SER A 113 -25.94 9.77 -2.87
C SER A 113 -26.37 10.74 -3.99
N ALA A 114 -25.53 10.91 -5.03
CA ALA A 114 -25.82 11.70 -6.23
C ALA A 114 -26.00 10.83 -7.48
#